data_AF-A0A970TID6-F1
#
_entry.id   AF-A0A970TID6-F1
#
_cell.length_a   1.000
_cell.length_b   1.000
_cell.length_c   1.000
_cell.angle_alpha   90.00
_cell.angle_beta   90.00
_cell.angle_gamma   90.00
#
_symmetry.space_group_name_H-M   'P 1'
#
loop_
_entity.id
_entity.type
_entity.pdbx_description
1 polymer ?
#
loop_
_entity_poly.entity_id
_entity_poly.type
_entity_poly.pdbx_seq_one_letter_code
_entity_poly.pdbx_strand_id
1 'polypeptide(L)'
;MKSLPTAWLITPQAPDCTWSGYDAIQPQDLVIAIDGGLLRCMELSLKVDYLCGDMDSIADGWQQQISPDRVWRFDPYKNETDTELAIQRLLQMNFQRIQIINNMGGRVDHLLGLIQNLLYAHRQGVMACLENANQRLFFLPKRWQATGLKGCKLSLVAHSASALFEDSEGLEWSLKDLELYPH
;
A
#
# COMPACT_ATOMS: atom_id res chain seq x y z
N MET A 1 -13.89 -10.40 -17.47
CA MET A 1 -13.82 -10.39 -15.99
C MET A 1 -13.71 -8.95 -15.54
N LYS A 2 -14.58 -8.48 -14.63
CA LYS A 2 -14.37 -7.17 -13.99
C LYS A 2 -13.15 -7.26 -13.09
N SER A 3 -12.26 -6.27 -13.10
CA SER A 3 -11.12 -6.25 -12.18
C SER A 3 -11.63 -6.15 -10.75
N LEU A 4 -10.95 -6.82 -9.81
CA LEU A 4 -11.23 -6.69 -8.39
C LEU A 4 -11.00 -5.22 -7.95
N PRO A 5 -11.85 -4.67 -7.08
CA PRO A 5 -11.67 -3.33 -6.53
C PRO A 5 -10.39 -3.26 -5.71
N THR A 6 -9.75 -2.10 -5.73
CA THR A 6 -8.52 -1.81 -4.99
C THR A 6 -8.81 -0.79 -3.90
N ALA A 7 -8.28 -1.01 -2.70
CA ALA A 7 -8.26 -0.01 -1.66
C ALA A 7 -6.97 0.80 -1.73
N TRP A 8 -7.09 2.11 -1.93
CA TRP A 8 -5.99 3.07 -2.01
C TRP A 8 -5.84 3.77 -0.67
N LEU A 9 -4.77 3.45 0.06
CA LEU A 9 -4.43 4.05 1.34
C LEU A 9 -3.51 5.25 1.10
N ILE A 10 -4.04 6.45 1.26
CA ILE A 10 -3.29 7.70 1.06
C ILE A 10 -2.71 8.13 2.40
N THR A 11 -1.39 8.03 2.52
CA THR A 11 -0.68 8.41 3.76
C THR A 11 -0.32 9.90 3.77
N PRO A 12 0.07 10.49 4.93
CA PRO A 12 0.45 11.90 4.99
C PRO A 12 1.66 12.26 4.09
N GLN A 13 2.50 11.28 3.75
CA GLN A 13 3.64 11.46 2.84
C GLN A 13 3.35 11.01 1.40
N ALA A 14 2.08 10.91 1.00
CA ALA A 14 1.70 10.58 -0.37
C ALA A 14 2.26 11.63 -1.37
N PRO A 15 3.06 11.24 -2.38
CA PRO A 15 3.62 12.17 -3.37
C PRO A 15 2.58 12.73 -4.33
N ASP A 16 2.94 13.76 -5.11
CA ASP A 16 2.07 14.35 -6.14
C ASP A 16 1.83 13.43 -7.34
N CYS A 17 2.73 12.48 -7.56
CA CYS A 17 2.59 11.45 -8.58
C CYS A 17 3.00 10.07 -8.04
N THR A 18 2.40 9.02 -8.58
CA THR A 18 2.65 7.64 -8.22
C THR A 18 3.01 6.85 -9.46
N TRP A 19 3.63 5.68 -9.28
CA TRP A 19 3.96 4.78 -10.39
C TRP A 19 2.73 4.46 -11.23
N SER A 20 1.59 4.17 -10.59
CA SER A 20 0.36 3.81 -11.29
C SER A 20 -0.43 5.01 -11.83
N GLY A 21 -0.15 6.21 -11.32
CA GLY A 21 -0.99 7.41 -11.54
C GLY A 21 -2.26 7.38 -10.68
N TYR A 22 -2.70 8.56 -10.21
CA TYR A 22 -3.97 8.67 -9.46
C TYR A 22 -5.20 8.50 -10.37
N ASP A 23 -5.06 8.74 -11.67
CA ASP A 23 -6.06 8.48 -12.70
C ASP A 23 -6.36 6.99 -12.90
N ALA A 24 -5.50 6.10 -12.36
CA ALA A 24 -5.78 4.67 -12.33
C ALA A 24 -6.89 4.28 -11.34
N ILE A 25 -7.25 5.15 -10.38
CA ILE A 25 -8.32 4.89 -9.41
C ILE A 25 -9.65 4.76 -10.16
N GLN A 26 -10.31 3.62 -9.99
CA GLN A 26 -11.58 3.33 -10.66
C GLN A 26 -12.80 3.63 -9.76
N PRO A 27 -14.01 3.83 -10.31
CA PRO A 27 -15.20 4.10 -9.51
C PRO A 27 -15.58 3.05 -8.46
N GLN A 28 -15.14 1.80 -8.63
CA GLN A 28 -15.34 0.70 -7.69
C GLN A 28 -14.24 0.58 -6.62
N ASP A 29 -13.15 1.33 -6.75
CA ASP A 29 -12.08 1.37 -5.77
C ASP A 29 -12.52 2.16 -4.54
N LEU A 30 -11.78 2.00 -3.44
CA LEU A 30 -11.96 2.83 -2.25
C LEU A 30 -10.73 3.69 -2.02
N VAL A 31 -10.93 4.97 -1.73
CA VAL A 31 -9.86 5.86 -1.28
C VAL A 31 -9.99 6.06 0.23
N ILE A 32 -8.99 5.59 0.97
CA ILE A 32 -8.90 5.76 2.42
C ILE A 32 -7.77 6.73 2.75
N ALA A 33 -8.12 7.86 3.34
CA ALA A 33 -7.16 8.78 3.92
C ALA A 33 -6.66 8.23 5.26
N ILE A 34 -5.34 8.10 5.42
CA ILE A 34 -4.71 7.71 6.68
C ILE A 34 -4.29 8.96 7.42
N ASP A 35 -5.02 9.29 8.48
CA ASP A 35 -4.77 10.42 9.37
C ASP A 35 -4.48 11.71 8.56
N GLY A 36 -3.31 12.34 8.71
CA GLY A 36 -2.90 13.53 7.94
C GLY A 36 -2.90 13.37 6.41
N GLY A 37 -3.02 12.15 5.89
CA GLY A 37 -3.24 11.84 4.48
C GLY A 37 -4.53 12.46 3.91
N LEU A 38 -5.47 12.85 4.77
CA LEU A 38 -6.65 13.61 4.35
C LEU A 38 -6.27 14.90 3.62
N LEU A 39 -5.28 15.63 4.12
CA LEU A 39 -4.82 16.87 3.48
C LEU A 39 -4.30 16.60 2.07
N ARG A 40 -3.52 15.52 1.90
CA ARG A 40 -3.01 15.09 0.60
C ARG A 40 -4.14 14.73 -0.36
N CYS A 41 -5.17 14.02 0.10
CA CYS A 41 -6.35 13.76 -0.72
C CYS A 41 -7.01 15.06 -1.22
N MET A 42 -7.14 16.07 -0.36
CA MET A 42 -7.75 17.35 -0.74
C MET A 42 -6.90 18.11 -1.77
N GLU A 43 -5.59 18.18 -1.55
CA GLU A 43 -4.65 18.81 -2.48
C GLU A 43 -4.65 18.14 -3.86
N LEU A 44 -4.79 16.81 -3.88
CA LEU A 44 -4.86 16.00 -5.10
C LEU A 44 -6.28 15.89 -5.69
N SER A 45 -7.27 16.55 -5.07
CA SER A 45 -8.68 16.46 -5.47
C SER A 45 -9.22 15.02 -5.53
N LEU A 46 -8.73 14.15 -4.65
CA LEU A 46 -9.20 12.78 -4.53
C LEU A 46 -10.47 12.74 -3.66
N LYS A 47 -11.49 12.05 -4.15
CA LYS A 47 -12.70 11.80 -3.37
C LYS A 47 -12.40 10.73 -2.31
N VAL A 48 -12.42 11.13 -1.05
CA VAL A 48 -12.20 10.23 0.10
C VAL A 48 -13.48 9.47 0.43
N ASP A 49 -13.39 8.13 0.50
CA ASP A 49 -14.48 7.27 0.93
C ASP A 49 -14.45 7.01 2.43
N TYR A 50 -13.25 6.83 3.00
CA TYR A 50 -13.05 6.64 4.43
C TYR A 50 -11.87 7.45 4.95
N LEU A 51 -11.98 7.89 6.20
CA LEU A 51 -10.89 8.52 6.94
C LEU A 51 -10.53 7.61 8.12
N CYS A 52 -9.26 7.24 8.25
CA CYS A 52 -8.80 6.24 9.22
C CYS A 52 -7.65 6.80 10.08
N GLY A 53 -7.81 6.72 11.41
CA GLY A 53 -6.77 7.09 12.38
C GLY A 53 -7.34 7.54 13.73
N ASP A 54 -6.49 8.06 14.61
CA ASP A 54 -6.93 8.76 15.84
C ASP A 54 -7.21 10.26 15.60
N MET A 55 -6.74 10.79 14.47
CA MET A 55 -6.91 12.16 14.00
C MET A 55 -6.12 13.21 14.79
N ASP A 56 -5.00 12.84 15.41
CA ASP A 56 -4.17 13.77 16.18
C ASP A 56 -3.41 14.79 15.30
N SER A 57 -3.24 14.49 14.01
CA SER A 57 -2.50 15.33 13.07
C SER A 57 -3.38 16.19 12.15
N ILE A 58 -4.71 16.04 12.24
CA ILE A 58 -5.67 16.75 11.38
C ILE A 58 -6.30 17.91 12.14
N ALA A 59 -6.18 19.13 11.63
CA ALA A 59 -6.88 20.28 12.19
C ALA A 59 -8.42 20.10 12.14
N ASP A 60 -9.10 20.52 13.21
CA ASP A 60 -10.52 20.25 13.50
C ASP A 60 -11.52 20.49 12.34
N GLY A 61 -11.20 21.42 11.42
CA GLY A 61 -12.08 21.77 10.31
C GLY A 61 -12.09 20.74 9.15
N TRP A 62 -11.00 19.99 8.93
CA TRP A 62 -10.91 19.12 7.76
C TRP A 62 -11.71 17.82 7.93
N GLN A 63 -11.79 17.30 9.15
CA GLN A 63 -12.57 16.09 9.45
C GLN A 63 -14.06 16.29 9.21
N GLN A 64 -14.59 17.51 9.38
CA GLN A 64 -16.01 17.84 9.19
C GLN A 64 -16.48 17.66 7.75
N GLN A 65 -15.55 17.57 6.79
CA GLN A 65 -15.87 17.29 5.39
C GLN A 65 -16.19 15.81 5.13
N ILE A 66 -15.84 14.93 6.07
CA ILE A 66 -16.14 13.50 6.01
C ILE A 66 -17.28 13.19 6.96
N SER A 67 -18.29 12.49 6.46
CA SER A 67 -19.44 12.08 7.27
C SER A 67 -18.98 11.15 8.41
N PRO A 68 -19.48 11.32 9.66
CA PRO A 68 -19.01 10.53 10.80
C PRO A 68 -19.07 9.00 10.62
N ASP A 69 -20.03 8.48 9.84
CA ASP A 69 -20.16 7.05 9.51
C ASP A 69 -19.03 6.51 8.62
N ARG A 70 -18.25 7.41 8.01
CA ARG A 70 -17.10 7.11 7.17
C ARG A 70 -15.76 7.36 7.86
N VAL A 71 -15.79 7.64 9.16
CA VAL A 71 -14.58 7.83 9.96
C VAL A 71 -14.31 6.58 10.78
N TRP A 72 -13.24 5.86 10.45
CA TRP A 72 -12.69 4.79 11.27
C TRP A 72 -11.79 5.42 12.34
N ARG A 73 -12.42 5.91 13.41
CA ARG A 73 -11.71 6.49 14.54
C ARG A 73 -11.21 5.41 15.49
N PHE A 74 -9.98 5.55 15.93
CA PHE A 74 -9.35 4.66 16.90
C PHE A 74 -8.79 5.43 18.10
N ASP A 75 -8.52 4.72 19.19
CA ASP A 75 -7.87 5.28 20.38
C ASP A 75 -6.41 5.67 20.02
N PRO A 76 -5.90 6.83 20.47
CA PRO A 76 -4.49 7.17 20.32
C PRO A 76 -3.55 6.27 21.14
N TYR A 77 -4.03 5.67 22.23
CA TYR A 77 -3.26 4.74 23.08
C TYR A 77 -3.43 3.28 22.62
N LYS A 78 -3.03 3.03 21.38
CA LYS A 78 -3.05 1.72 20.72
C LYS A 78 -1.63 1.23 20.38
N ASN A 79 -1.48 -0.04 20.04
CA ASN A 79 -0.19 -0.60 19.63
C ASN A 79 -0.01 -0.61 18.11
N GLU A 80 -1.12 -0.63 17.38
CA GLU A 80 -1.17 -0.71 15.92
C GLU A 80 -1.01 0.68 15.30
N THR A 81 -0.36 0.73 14.14
CA THR A 81 -0.34 1.95 13.33
C THR A 81 -1.70 2.18 12.66
N ASP A 82 -2.03 3.42 12.29
CA ASP A 82 -3.28 3.71 11.57
C ASP A 82 -3.36 3.01 10.21
N THR A 83 -2.21 2.82 9.54
CA THR A 83 -2.17 2.06 8.28
C THR A 83 -2.45 0.57 8.52
N GLU A 84 -1.94 0.00 9.61
CA GLU A 84 -2.22 -1.39 9.99
C GLU A 84 -3.70 -1.59 10.29
N LEU A 85 -4.30 -0.70 11.08
CA LEU A 85 -5.73 -0.74 11.40
C LEU A 85 -6.61 -0.62 10.15
N ALA A 86 -6.22 0.25 9.19
CA ALA A 86 -6.92 0.37 7.92
C ALA A 86 -6.88 -0.95 7.13
N ILE A 87 -5.72 -1.62 7.09
CA ILE A 87 -5.57 -2.94 6.47
C ILE A 87 -6.45 -3.98 7.18
N GLN A 88 -6.46 -4.00 8.51
CA GLN A 88 -7.32 -4.92 9.28
C GLN A 88 -8.81 -4.71 8.96
N ARG A 89 -9.27 -3.46 8.84
CA ARG A 89 -10.65 -3.15 8.41
C ARG A 89 -10.94 -3.62 6.99
N LEU A 90 -10.02 -3.39 6.06
CA LEU A 90 -10.14 -3.84 4.68
C LEU A 90 -10.22 -5.36 4.56
N LEU A 91 -9.47 -6.09 5.40
CA LEU A 91 -9.57 -7.54 5.50
C LEU A 91 -10.95 -8.00 5.99
N GLN A 92 -11.52 -7.35 6.99
CA GLN A 92 -12.89 -7.62 7.45
C GLN A 92 -13.93 -7.35 6.35
N MET A 93 -13.65 -6.40 5.45
CA MET A 93 -14.46 -6.08 4.27
C MET A 93 -14.17 -7.00 3.06
N ASN A 94 -13.30 -8.00 3.21
CA ASN A 94 -12.88 -8.94 2.15
C ASN A 94 -12.21 -8.28 0.93
N PHE A 95 -11.51 -7.16 1.13
CA PHE A 95 -10.67 -6.58 0.07
C PHE A 95 -9.48 -7.50 -0.25
N GLN A 96 -9.22 -7.68 -1.54
CA GLN A 96 -8.15 -8.55 -2.02
C GLN A 96 -6.95 -7.78 -2.57
N ARG A 97 -7.09 -6.46 -2.76
CA ARG A 97 -6.06 -5.59 -3.33
C ARG A 97 -5.95 -4.31 -2.53
N ILE A 98 -4.72 -3.98 -2.15
CA ILE A 98 -4.39 -2.80 -1.35
C ILE A 98 -3.22 -2.07 -2.01
N GLN A 99 -3.35 -0.77 -2.19
CA GLN A 99 -2.33 0.11 -2.71
C GLN A 99 -2.03 1.19 -1.68
N ILE A 100 -0.85 1.13 -1.05
CA ILE A 100 -0.39 2.12 -0.07
C ILE A 100 0.43 3.17 -0.81
N ILE A 101 0.04 4.44 -0.69
CA ILE A 101 0.70 5.57 -1.34
C ILE A 101 1.50 6.35 -0.31
N ASN A 102 2.82 6.29 -0.42
CA ASN A 102 3.76 6.95 0.50
C ASN A 102 5.09 7.18 -0.24
N ASN A 103 5.75 8.30 -0.01
CA ASN A 103 7.01 8.62 -0.68
C ASN A 103 8.21 7.74 -0.24
N MET A 104 8.06 6.92 0.80
CA MET A 104 9.10 6.06 1.40
C MET A 104 10.30 6.86 1.97
N GLY A 105 10.09 8.14 2.29
CA GLY A 105 11.11 9.06 2.79
C GLY A 105 10.87 9.49 4.24
N GLY A 106 11.84 10.21 4.80
CA GLY A 106 11.76 10.76 6.15
C GLY A 106 12.05 9.71 7.22
N ARG A 107 11.02 9.29 7.96
CA ARG A 107 11.16 8.40 9.12
C ARG A 107 11.32 6.94 8.70
N VAL A 108 12.54 6.41 8.83
CA VAL A 108 12.88 5.02 8.47
C VAL A 108 12.06 4.00 9.26
N ASP A 109 11.77 4.27 10.52
CA ASP A 109 10.93 3.45 11.37
C ASP A 109 9.49 3.33 10.83
N HIS A 110 8.93 4.39 10.25
CA HIS A 110 7.62 4.33 9.58
C HIS A 110 7.68 3.47 8.32
N LEU A 111 8.74 3.60 7.52
CA LEU A 111 8.94 2.76 6.33
C LEU A 111 9.03 1.28 6.71
N LEU A 112 9.76 0.94 7.78
CA LEU A 112 9.81 -0.42 8.31
C LEU A 112 8.42 -0.91 8.74
N GLY A 113 7.63 -0.06 9.40
CA GLY A 113 6.22 -0.36 9.72
C GLY A 113 5.38 -0.66 8.48
N LEU A 114 5.53 0.13 7.41
CA LEU A 114 4.84 -0.12 6.13
C LEU A 114 5.27 -1.45 5.49
N ILE A 115 6.54 -1.82 5.57
CA ILE A 115 7.03 -3.13 5.09
C ILE A 115 6.39 -4.27 5.89
N GLN A 116 6.28 -4.13 7.22
CA GLN A 116 5.60 -5.10 8.07
C GLN A 116 4.11 -5.20 7.74
N ASN A 117 3.46 -4.08 7.42
CA ASN A 117 2.07 -4.06 6.95
C ASN A 117 1.89 -4.80 5.61
N LEU A 118 2.83 -4.67 4.67
CA LEU A 118 2.83 -5.46 3.44
C LEU A 118 2.97 -6.96 3.72
N LEU A 119 3.87 -7.35 4.64
CA LEU A 119 4.06 -8.75 5.03
C LEU A 119 2.80 -9.31 5.67
N TYR A 120 2.16 -8.55 6.56
CA TYR A 120 0.90 -8.93 7.19
C TYR A 120 -0.19 -9.17 6.14
N ALA A 121 -0.42 -8.21 5.24
CA ALA A 121 -1.42 -8.35 4.17
C ALA A 121 -1.12 -9.56 3.26
N HIS A 122 0.15 -9.76 2.89
CA HIS A 122 0.56 -10.91 2.08
C HIS A 122 0.25 -12.26 2.76
N ARG A 123 0.50 -12.37 4.06
CA ARG A 123 0.18 -13.58 4.84
C ARG A 123 -1.33 -13.85 4.92
N GLN A 124 -2.15 -12.81 4.79
CA GLN A 124 -3.62 -12.93 4.71
C GLN A 124 -4.11 -13.20 3.27
N GLY A 125 -3.20 -13.38 2.30
CA GLY A 125 -3.55 -13.64 0.90
C GLY A 125 -3.98 -12.40 0.12
N VAL A 126 -3.74 -11.19 0.65
CA VAL A 126 -4.06 -9.92 -0.01
C VAL A 126 -2.87 -9.44 -0.84
N MET A 127 -3.17 -8.99 -2.06
CA MET A 127 -2.19 -8.34 -2.92
C MET A 127 -2.00 -6.89 -2.47
N ALA A 128 -1.03 -6.66 -1.59
CA ALA A 128 -0.65 -5.33 -1.14
C ALA A 128 0.60 -4.81 -1.86
N CYS A 129 0.60 -3.54 -2.22
CA CYS A 129 1.74 -2.85 -2.79
C CYS A 129 1.93 -1.49 -2.12
N LEU A 130 3.16 -1.14 -1.79
CA LEU A 130 3.57 0.21 -1.42
C LEU A 130 4.18 0.87 -2.65
N GLU A 131 3.79 2.08 -2.99
CA GLU A 131 4.39 2.78 -4.13
C GLU A 131 4.51 4.29 -3.96
N ASN A 132 5.50 4.82 -4.68
CA ASN A 132 5.67 6.25 -4.98
C ASN A 132 5.84 6.41 -6.51
N ALA A 133 6.26 7.59 -6.97
CA ALA A 133 6.47 7.87 -8.39
C ALA A 133 7.48 6.95 -9.10
N ASN A 134 8.47 6.43 -8.37
CA ASN A 134 9.68 5.85 -8.95
C ASN A 134 9.85 4.35 -8.66
N GLN A 135 9.11 3.81 -7.70
CA GLN A 135 9.26 2.42 -7.31
C GLN A 135 8.01 1.85 -6.66
N ARG A 136 7.94 0.52 -6.70
CA ARG A 136 6.91 -0.29 -6.07
C ARG A 136 7.59 -1.35 -5.21
N LEU A 137 7.03 -1.59 -4.04
CA LEU A 137 7.49 -2.61 -3.09
C LEU A 137 6.30 -3.49 -2.70
N PHE A 138 6.48 -4.80 -2.83
CA PHE A 138 5.46 -5.79 -2.51
C PHE A 138 6.12 -7.15 -2.24
N PHE A 139 5.43 -8.02 -1.51
CA PHE A 139 5.84 -9.42 -1.35
C PHE A 139 5.38 -10.24 -2.55
N LEU A 140 6.32 -10.98 -3.15
CA LEU A 140 6.03 -11.80 -4.32
C LEU A 140 5.09 -12.97 -3.98
N PRO A 141 3.99 -13.16 -4.72
CA PRO A 141 3.23 -14.40 -4.67
C PRO A 141 4.04 -15.54 -5.33
N LYS A 142 3.56 -16.78 -5.18
CA LYS A 142 4.19 -17.97 -5.80
C LYS A 142 4.41 -17.85 -7.31
N ARG A 143 3.55 -17.10 -7.99
CA ARG A 143 3.69 -16.77 -9.42
C ARG A 143 3.35 -15.32 -9.64
N TRP A 144 4.24 -14.59 -10.28
CA TRP A 144 4.05 -13.19 -10.62
C TRP A 144 4.29 -12.97 -12.12
N GLN A 145 3.47 -12.12 -12.72
CA GLN A 145 3.58 -11.73 -14.12
C GLN A 145 3.23 -10.26 -14.25
N ALA A 146 3.98 -9.56 -15.12
CA ALA A 146 3.69 -8.19 -15.48
C ALA A 146 4.10 -7.93 -16.93
N THR A 147 3.51 -6.91 -17.53
CA THR A 147 3.81 -6.42 -18.87
C THR A 147 4.15 -4.93 -18.82
N GLY A 148 4.86 -4.41 -19.82
CA GLY A 148 5.18 -2.98 -19.89
C GLY A 148 6.32 -2.53 -18.96
N LEU A 149 7.10 -3.47 -18.42
CA LEU A 149 8.23 -3.19 -17.52
C LEU A 149 9.60 -3.33 -18.20
N LYS A 150 9.64 -3.35 -19.54
CA LYS A 150 10.91 -3.46 -20.28
C LYS A 150 11.78 -2.24 -19.97
N GLY A 151 13.00 -2.48 -19.47
CA GLY A 151 13.94 -1.44 -19.06
C GLY A 151 13.80 -0.99 -17.59
N CYS A 152 12.79 -1.47 -16.86
CA CYS A 152 12.69 -1.25 -15.41
C CYS A 152 13.65 -2.19 -14.67
N LYS A 153 14.16 -1.73 -13.52
CA LYS A 153 14.96 -2.56 -12.62
C LYS A 153 14.05 -3.40 -11.72
N LEU A 154 14.41 -4.67 -11.56
CA LEU A 154 13.81 -5.57 -10.58
C LEU A 154 14.87 -5.95 -9.54
N SER A 155 14.57 -5.70 -8.27
CA SER A 155 15.40 -6.13 -7.14
C SER A 155 14.63 -7.16 -6.32
N LEU A 156 15.31 -8.23 -5.92
CA LEU A 156 14.75 -9.32 -5.12
C LEU A 156 15.52 -9.43 -3.81
N VAL A 157 14.80 -9.50 -2.70
CA VAL A 157 15.38 -9.61 -1.35
C VAL A 157 14.65 -10.71 -0.59
N ALA A 158 15.39 -11.69 -0.09
CA ALA A 158 14.86 -12.69 0.83
C ALA A 158 14.67 -12.05 2.21
N HIS A 159 13.42 -11.90 2.65
CA HIS A 159 13.10 -11.17 3.87
C HIS A 159 13.25 -12.00 5.16
N SER A 160 12.68 -13.21 5.22
CA SER A 160 12.60 -14.00 6.47
C SER A 160 12.98 -15.47 6.33
N ALA A 161 12.85 -16.03 5.13
CA ALA A 161 13.26 -17.37 4.78
C ALA A 161 13.96 -17.31 3.42
N SER A 162 14.68 -18.37 3.06
CA SER A 162 15.20 -18.49 1.70
C SER A 162 14.05 -18.60 0.70
N ALA A 163 14.32 -18.18 -0.53
CA ALA A 163 13.39 -18.24 -1.64
C ALA A 163 14.08 -18.88 -2.85
N LEU A 164 13.59 -20.06 -3.25
CA LEU A 164 14.00 -20.74 -4.48
C LEU A 164 13.09 -20.34 -5.63
N PHE A 165 13.69 -19.89 -6.73
CA PHE A 165 13.00 -19.60 -7.98
C PHE A 165 13.19 -20.76 -8.95
N GLU A 166 12.09 -21.40 -9.34
CA GLU A 166 12.15 -22.55 -10.27
C GLU A 166 12.47 -22.11 -11.69
N ASP A 167 11.92 -20.97 -12.14
CA ASP A 167 12.14 -20.44 -13.49
C ASP A 167 11.78 -18.95 -13.56
N SER A 168 12.15 -18.31 -14.67
CA SER A 168 11.72 -16.96 -15.01
C SER A 168 11.79 -16.70 -16.51
N GLU A 169 10.90 -15.84 -17.02
CA GLU A 169 10.90 -15.41 -18.41
C GLU A 169 10.89 -13.87 -18.51
N GLY A 170 11.55 -13.33 -19.54
CA GLY A 170 11.54 -11.90 -19.83
C GLY A 170 12.48 -11.03 -18.99
N LEU A 171 13.27 -11.63 -18.09
CA LEU A 171 14.31 -10.96 -17.30
C LEU A 171 15.66 -11.00 -18.01
N GLU A 172 16.49 -9.97 -17.78
CA GLU A 172 17.87 -9.93 -18.28
C GLU A 172 18.75 -11.00 -17.62
N TRP A 173 18.55 -11.22 -16.32
CA TRP A 173 19.15 -12.31 -15.56
C TRP A 173 18.08 -13.33 -15.21
N SER A 174 18.23 -14.57 -15.70
CA SER A 174 17.33 -15.66 -15.35
C SER A 174 17.43 -15.98 -13.86
N LEU A 175 16.28 -16.24 -13.23
CA LEU A 175 16.15 -16.69 -11.85
C LEU A 175 16.05 -18.20 -11.74
N LYS A 176 16.15 -18.94 -12.85
CA LYS A 176 16.05 -20.41 -12.84
C LYS A 176 17.07 -21.03 -11.89
N ASP A 177 16.57 -21.85 -10.98
CA ASP A 177 17.34 -22.54 -9.92
C ASP A 177 18.11 -21.58 -8.97
N LEU A 178 17.72 -20.30 -8.92
CA LEU A 178 18.32 -19.33 -8.00
C LEU A 178 17.67 -19.44 -6.62
N GLU A 179 18.48 -19.65 -5.60
CA GLU A 179 18.05 -19.54 -4.20
C GLU A 179 18.61 -18.26 -3.56
N LEU A 180 17.73 -17.41 -3.04
CA LEU A 180 18.07 -16.22 -2.27
C LEU A 180 17.98 -16.52 -0.79
N TYR A 181 18.97 -16.08 0.00
CA TYR A 181 19.00 -16.25 1.46
C TYR A 181 18.91 -14.89 2.18
N PRO A 182 18.24 -14.80 3.34
CA PRO A 182 18.38 -13.64 4.22
C PRO A 182 19.80 -13.67 4.81
N HIS A 183 20.53 -12.55 4.71
CA HIS A 183 21.89 -12.38 5.24
C HIS A 183 21.89 -11.53 6.51
#